data_AF-A0A1F9LS13-F1
#
_entry.id   AF-A0A1F9LS13-F1
#
_cell.length_a   1.000
_cell.length_b   1.000
_cell.length_c   1.000
_cell.angle_alpha   90.00
_cell.angle_beta   90.00
_cell.angle_gamma   90.00
#
_symmetry.space_group_name_H-M   'P 1'
#
loop_
_entity.id
_entity.type
_entity.pdbx_description
1 polymer ?
#
loop_
_entity_poly.entity_id
_entity_poly.type
_entity_poly.pdbx_seq_one_letter_code
_entity_poly.pdbx_strand_id
1 'polypeptide(L)'
;MAEWLAKCIVLLGAGIGIVFWYLAFRLYSRMQTLPGKLSGSAVMAGRDITAGMKELVSFVATHGRAHIVGKTPTALELKLGGADFSYFFVKIAACFESRAGAAVFHTEADFQKVDKPFKIVMAVLVFFVMPLAILGIPLAVWLLAVPASAPAVRWQVVQVVQIVNFIWEPFVLYAIHRRYRMMGQAFLDNVTAVVTA
;
A
#
# COMPACT_ATOMS: atom_id res chain seq x y z
N MET A 1 5.55 -31.04 29.40
CA MET A 1 4.92 -29.76 29.78
C MET A 1 3.68 -30.01 30.61
N ALA A 2 3.47 -29.26 31.69
CA ALA A 2 2.24 -29.35 32.49
C ALA A 2 1.02 -28.86 31.67
N GLU A 3 -0.15 -29.44 31.89
CA GLU A 3 -1.36 -29.09 31.14
C GLU A 3 -1.78 -27.62 31.34
N TRP A 4 -1.72 -27.13 32.58
CA TRP A 4 -2.05 -25.72 32.88
C TRP A 4 -1.14 -24.75 32.12
N LEU A 5 0.15 -25.06 32.01
CA LEU A 5 1.12 -24.25 31.27
C LEU A 5 0.80 -24.25 29.77
N ALA A 6 0.46 -25.41 29.21
CA ALA A 6 0.01 -25.54 27.83
C ALA A 6 -1.23 -24.66 27.54
N LYS A 7 -2.23 -24.67 28.44
CA LYS A 7 -3.41 -23.80 28.33
C LYS A 7 -3.03 -22.31 28.34
N CYS A 8 -2.14 -21.90 29.26
CA CYS A 8 -1.66 -20.52 29.32
C CYS A 8 -0.97 -20.08 28.02
N ILE A 9 -0.13 -20.92 27.42
CA ILE A 9 0.56 -20.62 26.16
C ILE A 9 -0.45 -20.43 25.02
N VAL A 10 -1.44 -21.32 24.91
CA VAL A 10 -2.48 -21.21 23.87
C VAL A 10 -3.30 -19.94 24.03
N LEU A 11 -3.74 -19.62 25.25
CA LEU A 11 -4.52 -18.41 25.54
C LEU A 11 -3.72 -17.13 25.28
N LEU A 12 -2.46 -17.09 25.70
CA LEU A 12 -1.57 -15.95 25.44
C LEU A 12 -1.37 -15.74 23.93
N GLY A 13 -1.10 -16.82 23.20
CA GLY A 13 -0.91 -16.78 21.75
C GLY A 13 -2.17 -16.31 21.00
N ALA A 14 -3.35 -16.82 21.40
CA ALA A 14 -4.63 -16.35 20.86
C ALA A 14 -4.86 -14.85 21.16
N GLY A 15 -4.58 -14.41 22.39
CA GLY A 15 -4.69 -13.01 22.79
C GLY A 15 -3.80 -12.08 21.98
N ILE A 16 -2.52 -12.44 21.80
CA ILE A 16 -1.59 -11.72 20.92
C ILE A 16 -2.12 -11.68 19.50
N GLY A 17 -2.58 -12.82 18.97
CA GLY A 17 -3.17 -12.91 17.64
C GLY A 17 -4.34 -11.93 17.44
N ILE A 18 -5.27 -11.87 18.39
CA ILE A 18 -6.43 -10.96 18.35
C ILE A 18 -5.98 -9.49 18.28
N VAL A 19 -4.99 -9.09 19.09
CA VAL A 19 -4.44 -7.72 19.06
C VAL A 19 -3.89 -7.38 17.68
N PHE A 20 -3.09 -8.27 17.09
CA PHE A 20 -2.53 -8.07 15.77
C PHE A 20 -3.58 -8.06 14.66
N TRP A 21 -4.60 -8.91 14.75
CA TRP A 21 -5.73 -8.90 13.82
C TRP A 21 -6.48 -7.58 13.87
N TYR A 22 -6.74 -7.06 15.07
CA TYR A 22 -7.33 -5.73 15.23
C TYR A 22 -6.46 -4.63 14.58
N LEU A 23 -5.14 -4.67 14.77
CA LEU A 23 -4.23 -3.73 14.13
C LEU A 23 -4.27 -3.84 12.60
N ALA A 24 -4.24 -5.06 12.05
CA ALA A 24 -4.35 -5.30 10.61
C ALA A 24 -5.69 -4.81 10.05
N PHE A 25 -6.79 -5.02 10.78
CA PHE A 25 -8.11 -4.48 10.44
C PHE A 25 -8.12 -2.94 10.42
N ARG A 26 -7.46 -2.29 11.39
CA ARG A 26 -7.30 -0.83 11.40
C ARG A 26 -6.49 -0.33 10.21
N LEU A 27 -5.44 -1.05 9.81
CA LEU A 27 -4.66 -0.72 8.60
C LEU A 27 -5.50 -0.88 7.32
N TYR A 28 -6.26 -1.97 7.21
CA TYR A 28 -7.19 -2.19 6.11
C TYR A 28 -8.22 -1.05 6.02
N SER A 29 -8.84 -0.69 7.15
CA SER A 29 -9.80 0.42 7.22
C SER A 29 -9.18 1.74 6.76
N ARG A 30 -7.95 2.05 7.19
CA ARG A 30 -7.19 3.22 6.70
C ARG A 30 -6.94 3.18 5.20
N MET A 31 -6.63 2.01 4.63
CA MET A 31 -6.46 1.89 3.17
C MET A 31 -7.76 2.19 2.43
N GLN A 32 -8.92 1.81 2.97
CA GLN A 32 -10.22 2.09 2.36
C GLN A 32 -10.55 3.58 2.30
N THR A 33 -10.12 4.36 3.29
CA THR A 33 -10.36 5.80 3.35
C THR A 33 -9.41 6.63 2.48
N LEU A 34 -8.37 6.04 1.90
CA LEU A 34 -7.43 6.77 1.06
C LEU A 34 -8.08 7.17 -0.27
N PRO A 35 -7.88 8.43 -0.73
CA PRO A 35 -8.44 8.89 -1.99
C PRO A 35 -7.80 8.11 -3.15
N GLY A 36 -8.62 7.64 -4.09
CA GLY A 36 -8.13 6.91 -5.27
C GLY A 36 -7.39 7.79 -6.27
N LYS A 37 -7.60 9.11 -6.20
CA LYS A 37 -7.00 10.12 -7.07
C LYS A 37 -6.42 11.24 -6.21
N LEU A 38 -5.26 11.74 -6.57
CA LEU A 38 -4.70 12.96 -6.00
C LEU A 38 -4.57 13.98 -7.12
N SER A 39 -5.15 15.16 -6.93
CA SER A 39 -5.04 16.27 -7.86
C SER A 39 -4.27 17.44 -7.23
N GLY A 40 -3.54 18.14 -8.07
CA GLY A 40 -2.82 19.37 -7.76
C GLY A 40 -3.03 20.36 -8.89
N SER A 41 -2.93 21.64 -8.58
CA SER A 41 -2.94 22.70 -9.58
C SER A 41 -1.99 23.81 -9.15
N ALA A 42 -1.20 24.33 -10.09
CA ALA A 42 -0.31 25.44 -9.83
C ALA A 42 -0.31 26.43 -10.99
N VAL A 43 -0.16 27.71 -10.67
CA VAL A 43 -0.09 28.78 -11.68
C VAL A 43 1.36 28.93 -12.11
N MET A 44 1.59 28.96 -13.42
CA MET A 44 2.90 29.20 -14.01
C MET A 44 3.10 30.71 -14.22
N ALA A 45 3.92 31.32 -13.38
CA ALA A 45 4.22 32.74 -13.51
C ALA A 45 5.13 33.00 -14.72
N GLY A 46 4.67 33.82 -15.67
CA GLY A 46 5.50 34.34 -16.76
C GLY A 46 5.95 33.31 -17.81
N ARG A 47 5.40 32.10 -17.80
CA ARG A 47 5.76 31.03 -18.75
C ARG A 47 4.57 30.67 -19.63
N ASP A 48 4.86 30.40 -20.90
CA ASP A 48 3.88 29.82 -21.82
C ASP A 48 3.75 28.31 -21.62
N ILE A 49 2.67 27.75 -22.16
CA ILE A 49 2.36 26.31 -22.07
C ILE A 49 3.47 25.46 -22.69
N THR A 50 4.09 25.94 -23.77
CA THR A 50 5.10 25.21 -24.53
C THR A 50 6.41 25.07 -23.75
N ALA A 51 6.84 26.10 -23.05
CA ALA A 51 8.00 26.09 -22.17
C ALA A 51 7.79 25.13 -21.00
N GLY A 52 6.64 25.21 -20.31
CA GLY A 52 6.29 24.29 -19.22
C GLY A 52 6.27 22.82 -19.67
N MET A 53 5.68 22.54 -20.83
CA MET A 53 5.67 21.19 -21.41
C MET A 53 7.08 20.69 -21.76
N LYS A 54 7.95 21.56 -22.31
CA LYS A 54 9.32 21.19 -22.66
C LYS A 54 10.13 20.84 -21.40
N GLU A 55 10.01 21.63 -20.34
CA GLU A 55 10.66 21.35 -19.06
C GLU A 55 10.16 20.07 -18.42
N LEU A 56 8.83 19.85 -18.42
CA LEU A 56 8.25 18.62 -17.89
C LEU A 56 8.78 17.37 -18.62
N VAL A 57 8.83 17.42 -19.96
CA VAL A 57 9.39 16.32 -20.76
C VAL A 57 10.87 16.12 -20.47
N SER A 58 11.65 17.20 -20.33
CA SER A 58 13.06 17.13 -19.96
C SER A 58 13.24 16.51 -18.57
N PHE A 59 12.45 16.94 -17.58
CA PHE A 59 12.49 16.42 -16.22
C PHE A 59 12.21 14.91 -16.18
N VAL A 60 11.18 14.47 -16.91
CA VAL A 60 10.82 13.04 -17.03
C VAL A 60 11.95 12.24 -17.69
N ALA A 61 12.54 12.77 -18.76
CA ALA A 61 13.65 12.12 -19.45
C ALA A 61 14.89 11.99 -18.55
N THR A 62 15.22 13.01 -17.75
CA THR A 62 16.37 13.00 -16.84
C THR A 62 16.17 12.08 -15.63
N HIS A 63 14.95 12.02 -15.09
CA HIS A 63 14.71 11.30 -13.82
C HIS A 63 14.31 9.82 -14.01
N GLY A 64 14.16 9.33 -15.24
CA GLY A 64 14.17 7.90 -15.63
C GLY A 64 13.12 6.98 -14.98
N ARG A 65 12.25 7.48 -14.10
CA ARG A 65 11.26 6.71 -13.33
C ARG A 65 9.84 6.79 -13.88
N ALA A 66 9.63 7.63 -14.89
CA ALA A 66 8.35 7.83 -15.55
C ALA A 66 8.51 7.57 -17.05
N HIS A 67 7.57 6.79 -17.60
CA HIS A 67 7.46 6.57 -19.04
C HIS A 67 6.32 7.42 -19.60
N ILE A 68 6.57 8.11 -20.71
CA ILE A 68 5.54 8.85 -21.44
C ILE A 68 4.68 7.83 -22.20
N VAL A 69 3.38 7.84 -21.95
CA VAL A 69 2.41 6.91 -22.57
C VAL A 69 1.51 7.60 -23.57
N GLY A 70 1.25 8.88 -23.34
CA GLY A 70 0.47 9.73 -24.24
C GLY A 70 0.97 11.15 -24.16
N LYS A 71 0.98 11.84 -25.30
CA LYS A 71 1.37 13.24 -25.39
C LYS A 71 0.43 13.95 -26.36
N THR A 72 -0.18 15.03 -25.88
CA THR A 72 -0.90 16.01 -26.69
C THR A 72 -0.21 17.37 -26.53
N PRO A 73 -0.59 18.41 -27.30
CA PRO A 73 0.01 19.74 -27.16
C PRO A 73 -0.17 20.35 -25.76
N THR A 74 -1.25 20.00 -25.06
CA THR A 74 -1.61 20.56 -23.75
C THR A 74 -1.61 19.54 -22.63
N ALA A 75 -1.42 18.25 -22.92
CA ALA A 75 -1.44 17.21 -21.91
C ALA A 75 -0.32 16.18 -22.07
N LEU A 76 0.16 15.69 -20.93
CA LEU A 76 1.15 14.63 -20.86
C LEU A 76 0.63 13.54 -19.93
N GLU A 77 0.58 12.31 -20.44
CA GLU A 77 0.26 11.13 -19.65
C GLU A 77 1.54 10.36 -19.34
N LEU A 78 1.86 10.28 -18.04
CA LEU A 78 3.02 9.58 -17.53
C LEU A 78 2.57 8.31 -16.79
N LYS A 79 3.33 7.24 -16.94
CA LYS A 79 3.27 6.08 -16.06
C LYS A 79 4.54 6.01 -15.24
N LEU A 80 4.41 6.12 -13.92
CA LEU A 80 5.50 5.77 -13.01
C LEU A 80 5.52 4.27 -12.75
N GLY A 81 6.67 3.65 -12.98
CA GLY A 81 6.93 2.25 -12.64
C GLY A 81 8.39 2.06 -12.29
N GLY A 82 8.69 1.25 -11.27
CA GLY A 82 10.03 0.73 -11.07
C GLY A 82 10.31 -0.42 -12.03
N ALA A 83 11.57 -0.64 -12.40
CA ALA A 83 11.99 -1.73 -13.29
C ALA A 83 11.47 -3.12 -12.84
N ASP A 84 11.22 -3.29 -11.54
CA ASP A 84 10.82 -4.57 -10.94
C ASP A 84 9.30 -4.80 -10.88
N PHE A 85 8.46 -3.79 -11.14
CA PHE A 85 7.00 -3.89 -10.93
C PHE A 85 6.17 -3.24 -12.03
N SER A 86 6.25 -3.81 -13.23
CA SER A 86 5.51 -3.45 -14.45
C SER A 86 3.97 -3.56 -14.37
N TYR A 87 3.38 -3.74 -13.19
CA TYR A 87 1.92 -3.89 -12.99
C TYR A 87 1.31 -2.75 -12.17
N PHE A 88 2.13 -1.98 -11.45
CA PHE A 88 1.70 -0.92 -10.55
C PHE A 88 2.12 0.43 -11.11
N PHE A 89 1.29 0.97 -12.00
CA PHE A 89 1.54 2.29 -12.57
C PHE A 89 0.63 3.33 -11.95
N VAL A 90 1.22 4.43 -11.51
CA VAL A 90 0.50 5.67 -11.24
C VAL A 90 0.38 6.40 -12.56
N LYS A 91 -0.86 6.63 -13.03
CA LYS A 91 -1.11 7.46 -14.21
C LYS A 91 -1.11 8.91 -13.75
N ILE A 92 -0.18 9.70 -14.27
CA ILE A 92 -0.16 11.15 -14.04
C ILE A 92 -0.60 11.84 -15.30
N ALA A 93 -1.72 12.56 -15.23
CA ALA A 93 -2.17 13.45 -16.27
C ALA A 93 -1.74 14.87 -15.90
N ALA A 94 -0.88 15.46 -16.71
CA ALA A 94 -0.56 16.88 -16.68
C ALA A 94 -1.42 17.59 -17.72
N CYS A 95 -2.12 18.67 -17.39
CA CYS A 95 -2.87 19.51 -18.33
C CYS A 95 -2.50 20.98 -18.12
N PHE A 96 -2.33 21.72 -19.22
CA PHE A 96 -2.11 23.16 -19.19
C PHE A 96 -3.34 23.90 -19.72
N GLU A 97 -3.90 24.79 -18.91
CA GLU A 97 -5.06 25.61 -19.27
C GLU A 97 -4.73 27.09 -19.11
N SER A 98 -5.18 27.94 -20.04
CA SER A 98 -5.11 29.39 -19.85
C SER A 98 -6.34 29.85 -19.08
N ARG A 99 -6.16 30.33 -17.86
CA ARG A 99 -7.24 30.86 -17.01
C ARG A 99 -6.91 32.30 -16.61
N ALA A 100 -7.79 33.23 -16.99
CA ALA A 100 -7.64 34.66 -16.73
C ALA A 100 -6.29 35.24 -17.18
N GLY A 101 -5.74 34.75 -18.31
CA GLY A 101 -4.47 35.21 -18.86
C GLY A 101 -3.21 34.59 -18.26
N ALA A 102 -3.35 33.65 -17.30
CA ALA A 102 -2.23 32.89 -16.74
C ALA A 102 -2.32 31.41 -17.17
N ALA A 103 -1.17 30.80 -17.44
CA ALA A 103 -1.08 29.35 -17.65
C ALA A 103 -1.21 28.63 -16.30
N VAL A 104 -2.14 27.70 -16.20
CA VAL A 104 -2.37 26.86 -15.03
C VAL A 104 -2.01 25.43 -15.37
N PHE A 105 -1.15 24.85 -14.55
CA PHE A 105 -0.72 23.46 -14.62
C PHE A 105 -1.55 22.61 -13.67
N HIS A 106 -2.30 21.66 -14.21
CA HIS A 106 -3.08 20.69 -13.46
C HIS A 106 -2.37 19.33 -13.51
N THR A 107 -2.24 18.69 -12.36
CA THR A 107 -1.72 17.33 -12.27
C THR A 107 -2.73 16.44 -11.57
N GLU A 108 -2.99 15.26 -12.12
CA GLU A 108 -3.80 14.24 -11.48
C GLU A 108 -3.05 12.91 -11.46
N ALA A 109 -2.79 12.36 -10.28
CA ALA A 109 -2.31 10.99 -10.10
C ALA A 109 -3.46 10.04 -9.77
N ASP A 110 -3.66 9.05 -10.63
CA ASP A 110 -4.60 7.96 -10.41
C ASP A 110 -3.90 6.76 -9.78
N PHE A 111 -4.30 6.42 -8.55
CA PHE A 111 -3.80 5.29 -7.77
C PHE A 111 -4.73 4.07 -7.83
N GLN A 112 -5.86 4.10 -8.53
CA GLN A 112 -6.85 3.02 -8.50
C GLN A 112 -6.28 1.65 -8.88
N LYS A 113 -5.38 1.61 -9.88
CA LYS A 113 -4.72 0.37 -10.33
C LYS A 113 -3.75 -0.20 -9.29
N VAL A 114 -3.22 0.64 -8.42
CA VAL A 114 -2.38 0.22 -7.28
C VAL A 114 -3.27 -0.12 -6.08
N ASP A 115 -4.19 0.75 -5.70
CA ASP A 115 -5.01 0.57 -4.51
C ASP A 115 -5.89 -0.68 -4.56
N LYS A 116 -6.53 -0.97 -5.70
CA LYS A 116 -7.50 -2.06 -5.83
C LYS A 116 -6.93 -3.45 -5.48
N PRO A 117 -5.87 -3.94 -6.13
CA PRO A 117 -5.30 -5.26 -5.80
C PRO A 117 -4.77 -5.31 -4.36
N PHE A 118 -4.10 -4.27 -3.88
CA PHE A 118 -3.63 -4.20 -2.50
C PHE A 118 -4.79 -4.29 -1.49
N LYS A 119 -5.90 -3.58 -1.74
CA LYS A 119 -7.12 -3.65 -0.93
C LYS A 119 -7.75 -5.04 -0.94
N ILE A 120 -7.80 -5.71 -2.10
CA ILE A 120 -8.35 -7.06 -2.23
C ILE A 120 -7.50 -8.06 -1.45
N VAL A 121 -6.18 -8.07 -1.66
CA VAL A 121 -5.27 -8.99 -0.95
C VAL A 121 -5.33 -8.73 0.56
N MET A 122 -5.30 -7.46 0.97
CA MET A 122 -5.43 -7.09 2.38
C MET A 122 -6.77 -7.55 2.97
N ALA A 123 -7.88 -7.44 2.22
CA ALA A 123 -9.18 -7.94 2.67
C ALA A 123 -9.18 -9.46 2.86
N VAL A 124 -8.61 -10.21 1.90
CA VAL A 124 -8.50 -11.67 2.01
C VAL A 124 -7.71 -12.07 3.25
N LEU A 125 -6.56 -11.43 3.48
CA LEU A 125 -5.73 -11.68 4.65
C LEU A 125 -6.48 -11.37 5.95
N VAL A 126 -7.09 -10.19 6.06
CA VAL A 126 -7.71 -9.73 7.31
C VAL A 126 -9.03 -10.44 7.62
N PHE A 127 -9.86 -10.75 6.64
CA PHE A 127 -11.20 -11.32 6.89
C PHE A 127 -11.27 -12.84 6.82
N PHE A 128 -10.31 -13.49 6.17
CA PHE A 128 -10.35 -14.94 5.98
C PHE A 128 -9.13 -15.64 6.58
N VAL A 129 -7.92 -15.23 6.18
CA VAL A 129 -6.69 -15.93 6.59
C VAL A 129 -6.38 -15.71 8.08
N MET A 130 -6.37 -14.46 8.54
CA MET A 130 -6.04 -14.14 9.93
C MET A 130 -7.04 -14.74 10.94
N PRO A 131 -8.38 -14.63 10.77
CA PRO A 131 -9.32 -15.22 11.71
C PRO A 131 -9.17 -16.74 11.78
N LEU A 132 -8.97 -17.38 10.62
CA LEU A 132 -8.74 -18.82 10.55
C LEU A 132 -7.46 -19.22 11.28
N ALA A 133 -6.36 -18.48 11.10
CA ALA A 133 -5.10 -18.77 11.80
C ALA A 133 -5.21 -18.51 13.31
N ILE A 134 -5.78 -17.38 13.72
CA ILE A 134 -5.81 -16.91 15.12
C ILE A 134 -6.83 -17.66 15.96
N LEU A 135 -7.95 -18.10 15.38
CA LEU A 135 -8.96 -18.85 16.11
C LEU A 135 -8.80 -20.35 15.86
N GLY A 136 -8.59 -20.74 14.60
CA GLY A 136 -8.52 -22.14 14.18
C GLY A 136 -7.29 -22.86 14.74
N ILE A 137 -6.10 -22.27 14.69
CA ILE A 137 -4.88 -22.94 15.19
C ILE A 137 -4.93 -23.09 16.72
N PRO A 138 -5.19 -22.05 17.53
CA PRO A 138 -5.33 -22.22 18.98
C PRO A 138 -6.42 -23.20 19.36
N LEU A 139 -7.56 -23.20 18.67
CA LEU A 139 -8.65 -24.14 18.92
C LEU A 139 -8.24 -25.60 18.60
N ALA A 140 -7.58 -25.83 17.45
CA ALA A 140 -7.09 -27.15 17.08
C ALA A 140 -6.06 -27.67 18.11
N VAL A 141 -5.12 -26.81 18.51
CA VAL A 141 -4.12 -27.13 19.53
C VAL A 141 -4.77 -27.38 20.89
N TRP A 142 -5.79 -26.60 21.26
CA TRP A 142 -6.54 -26.76 22.49
C TRP A 142 -7.27 -28.11 22.56
N LEU A 143 -7.89 -28.53 21.46
CA LEU A 143 -8.66 -29.78 21.40
C LEU A 143 -7.76 -31.01 21.23
N LEU A 144 -6.64 -30.90 20.52
CA LEU A 144 -5.82 -32.05 20.12
C LEU A 144 -4.54 -32.19 20.97
N ALA A 145 -3.83 -31.10 21.24
CA ALA A 145 -2.50 -31.16 21.86
C ALA A 145 -2.54 -31.01 23.38
N VAL A 146 -3.40 -30.12 23.91
CA VAL A 146 -3.51 -29.87 25.36
C VAL A 146 -3.94 -31.11 26.17
N PRO A 147 -5.01 -31.85 25.79
CA PRO A 147 -5.47 -33.00 26.58
C PRO A 147 -4.61 -34.25 26.38
N ALA A 148 -3.65 -34.25 25.44
CA ALA A 148 -2.84 -35.44 25.14
C ALA A 148 -2.11 -35.94 26.38
N SER A 149 -2.15 -37.25 26.65
CA SER A 149 -1.43 -37.86 27.78
C SER A 149 0.08 -37.80 27.61
N ALA A 150 0.56 -37.87 26.36
CA ALA A 150 1.97 -37.82 26.01
C ALA A 150 2.53 -36.39 26.14
N PRO A 151 3.55 -36.15 26.99
CA PRO A 151 4.15 -34.82 27.17
C PRO A 151 4.77 -34.24 25.89
N ALA A 152 5.24 -35.10 24.98
CA ALA A 152 5.84 -34.69 23.70
C ALA A 152 4.80 -34.02 22.77
N VAL A 153 3.55 -34.50 22.76
CA VAL A 153 2.48 -33.91 21.95
C VAL A 153 2.07 -32.54 22.50
N ARG A 154 2.08 -32.36 23.82
CA ARG A 154 1.80 -31.05 24.45
C ARG A 154 2.81 -29.97 24.06
N TRP A 155 4.03 -30.31 23.67
CA TRP A 155 5.00 -29.32 23.19
C TRP A 155 4.60 -28.67 21.86
N GLN A 156 3.67 -29.26 21.11
CA GLN A 156 3.11 -28.66 19.90
C GLN A 156 2.38 -27.33 20.17
N VAL A 157 2.01 -27.03 21.42
CA VAL A 157 1.43 -25.72 21.78
C VAL A 157 2.38 -24.55 21.52
N VAL A 158 3.70 -24.80 21.45
CA VAL A 158 4.68 -23.77 21.08
C VAL A 158 4.51 -23.32 19.63
N GLN A 159 3.90 -24.15 18.76
CA GLN A 159 3.57 -23.75 17.39
C GLN A 159 2.56 -22.60 17.33
N VAL A 160 1.76 -22.39 18.38
CA VAL A 160 0.89 -21.21 18.48
C VAL A 160 1.70 -19.92 18.43
N VAL A 161 2.96 -19.92 18.90
CA VAL A 161 3.85 -18.75 18.81
C VAL A 161 4.24 -18.47 17.35
N GLN A 162 4.28 -19.49 16.49
CA GLN A 162 4.62 -19.33 15.07
C GLN A 162 3.51 -18.62 14.27
N ILE A 163 2.30 -18.45 14.84
CA ILE A 163 1.23 -17.61 14.25
C ILE A 163 1.74 -16.18 14.00
N VAL A 164 2.72 -15.69 14.78
CA VAL A 164 3.38 -14.40 14.55
C VAL A 164 3.96 -14.27 13.13
N ASN A 165 4.45 -15.37 12.54
CA ASN A 165 4.97 -15.38 11.16
C ASN A 165 3.89 -15.29 10.08
N PHE A 166 2.61 -15.52 10.40
CA PHE A 166 1.51 -15.22 9.46
C PHE A 166 1.02 -13.80 9.64
N ILE A 167 1.16 -13.26 10.84
CA ILE A 167 0.59 -11.99 11.25
C ILE A 167 1.30 -10.78 10.62
N TRP A 168 2.60 -10.86 10.30
CA TRP A 168 3.36 -9.73 9.74
C TRP A 168 3.04 -9.42 8.27
N GLU A 169 2.48 -10.35 7.49
CA GLU A 169 2.20 -10.17 6.05
C GLU A 169 1.32 -8.93 5.74
N PRO A 170 0.17 -8.70 6.42
CA PRO A 170 -0.61 -7.47 6.27
C PRO A 170 0.19 -6.18 6.47
N PHE A 171 1.16 -6.18 7.39
CA PHE A 171 1.97 -5.01 7.71
C PHE A 171 3.00 -4.72 6.61
N VAL A 172 3.61 -5.77 6.06
CA VAL A 172 4.51 -5.66 4.90
C VAL A 172 3.73 -5.16 3.69
N LEU A 173 2.56 -5.74 3.43
CA LEU A 173 1.69 -5.34 2.32
C LEU A 173 1.28 -3.87 2.44
N TYR A 174 0.90 -3.43 3.65
CA TYR A 174 0.60 -2.03 3.94
C TYR A 174 1.82 -1.11 3.76
N ALA A 175 3.01 -1.52 4.23
CA ALA A 175 4.23 -0.73 4.09
C ALA A 175 4.62 -0.55 2.61
N ILE A 176 4.50 -1.60 1.81
CA ILE A 176 4.72 -1.54 0.36
C ILE A 176 3.70 -0.61 -0.30
N HIS A 177 2.41 -0.77 0.01
CA HIS A 177 1.35 0.11 -0.49
C HIS A 177 1.61 1.58 -0.18
N ARG A 178 1.94 1.89 1.08
CA ARG A 178 2.28 3.24 1.53
C ARG A 178 3.49 3.79 0.79
N ARG A 179 4.54 2.99 0.60
CA ARG A 179 5.76 3.39 -0.14
C ARG A 179 5.42 3.80 -1.57
N TYR A 180 4.59 3.03 -2.28
CA TYR A 180 4.17 3.39 -3.64
C TYR A 180 3.40 4.70 -3.69
N ARG A 181 2.49 4.93 -2.73
CA ARG A 181 1.75 6.19 -2.66
C ARG A 181 2.66 7.38 -2.36
N MET A 182 3.59 7.24 -1.42
CA MET A 182 4.56 8.30 -1.11
C MET A 182 5.46 8.61 -2.31
N MET A 183 5.88 7.60 -3.08
CA MET A 183 6.65 7.82 -4.30
C MET A 183 5.86 8.59 -5.37
N GLY A 184 4.57 8.26 -5.55
CA GLY A 184 3.69 8.98 -6.48
C GLY A 184 3.44 10.42 -6.05
N GLN A 185 3.23 10.65 -4.75
CA GLN A 185 3.08 11.99 -4.17
C GLN A 185 4.34 12.83 -4.34
N ALA A 186 5.50 12.31 -3.93
CA ALA A 186 6.77 13.02 -4.07
C ALA A 186 7.08 13.36 -5.54
N PHE A 187 6.72 12.48 -6.48
CA PHE A 187 6.88 12.79 -7.90
C PHE A 187 5.94 13.92 -8.35
N LEU A 188 4.67 13.91 -7.94
CA LEU A 188 3.74 15.00 -8.23
C LEU A 188 4.23 16.34 -7.67
N ASP A 189 4.72 16.34 -6.43
CA ASP A 189 5.23 17.53 -5.75
C ASP A 189 6.46 18.08 -6.51
N ASN A 190 7.38 17.21 -6.92
CA ASN A 190 8.55 17.60 -7.70
C ASN A 190 8.19 18.13 -9.09
N VAL A 191 7.25 17.48 -9.79
CA VAL A 191 6.78 17.94 -11.09
C VAL A 191 6.11 19.30 -10.98
N THR A 192 5.28 19.49 -9.95
CA THR A 192 4.64 20.77 -9.69
C THR A 192 5.68 21.85 -9.41
N ALA A 193 6.65 21.56 -8.53
CA ALA A 193 7.72 22.49 -8.19
C ALA A 193 8.56 22.91 -9.40
N VAL A 194 8.94 21.98 -10.28
CA VAL A 194 9.73 22.28 -11.49
C VAL A 194 8.97 23.19 -12.44
N VAL A 195 7.67 22.97 -12.63
CA VAL A 195 6.86 23.77 -13.54
C VAL A 195 6.59 25.17 -13.00
N THR A 196 6.58 25.33 -11.67
CA THR A 196 6.32 26.61 -10.98
C THR A 196 7.55 27.45 -10.67
N ALA A 197 8.74 26.85 -10.66
CA ALA A 197 10.00 27.52 -10.34
C ALA A 197 10.44 28.48 -11.45
#